data_AF-A0A8T6RB96-F1
#
_entry.id   AF-A0A8T6RB96-F1
#
_cell.length_a   1.000
_cell.length_b   1.000
_cell.length_c   1.000
_cell.angle_alpha   90.00
_cell.angle_beta   90.00
_cell.angle_gamma   90.00
#
_symmetry.space_group_name_H-M   'P 1'
#
loop_
_entity.id
_entity.type
_entity.pdbx_description
1 polymer ?
#
loop_
_entity_poly.entity_id
_entity_poly.type
_entity_poly.pdbx_seq_one_letter_code
_entity_poly.pdbx_strand_id
1 'polypeptide(L)'
;MEEVDKVLEALSVVERYEEYLFRRAWGQALVVIGTVFPLGMFVLMNADILAVLTGTNADVVRLYANILTIVLCWGLVTYSFFNAWRTIRREPDQESGGILHAPLIAIIWFVSFFLTSLAPAELALVSVLWAASVSCLLSFVILHLTHSHDQEVVLLYLGVVLGFGSSLILAFQDAAVSGVVVPLLFSACFIIAGLTMHRRASESLKAKQ
;
A
#
# COMPACT_ATOMS: atom_id res chain seq x y z
N MET A 1 30.57 -28.26 -15.24
CA MET A 1 30.51 -27.53 -13.96
C MET A 1 30.50 -26.03 -14.22
N GLU A 2 31.45 -25.48 -14.97
CA GLU A 2 31.51 -24.03 -15.25
C GLU A 2 30.28 -23.42 -15.98
N GLU A 3 29.64 -24.17 -16.88
CA GLU A 3 28.39 -23.72 -17.54
C GLU A 3 27.18 -23.72 -16.58
N VAL A 4 27.14 -24.67 -15.65
CA VAL A 4 26.08 -24.75 -14.64
C VAL A 4 26.21 -23.60 -13.64
N ASP A 5 27.44 -23.25 -13.25
CA ASP A 5 27.71 -22.10 -12.39
C ASP A 5 27.34 -20.77 -13.07
N LYS A 6 27.60 -20.63 -14.38
CA LYS A 6 27.17 -19.45 -15.17
C LYS A 6 25.65 -19.35 -15.30
N VAL A 7 24.96 -20.48 -15.45
CA VAL A 7 23.48 -20.52 -15.48
C VAL A 7 22.90 -20.17 -14.11
N LEU A 8 23.45 -20.72 -13.03
CA LEU A 8 23.05 -20.37 -11.66
C LEU A 8 23.32 -18.90 -11.34
N GLU A 9 24.45 -18.35 -11.80
CA GLU A 9 24.75 -16.93 -11.63
C GLU A 9 23.75 -16.04 -12.39
N ALA A 10 23.42 -16.38 -13.64
CA ALA A 10 22.42 -15.67 -14.44
C ALA A 10 21.02 -15.73 -13.80
N LEU A 11 20.58 -16.91 -13.34
CA LEU A 11 19.31 -17.08 -12.63
C LEU A 11 19.27 -16.22 -11.36
N SER A 12 20.37 -16.18 -10.59
CA SER A 12 20.46 -15.36 -9.37
C SER A 12 20.42 -13.85 -9.65
N VAL A 13 20.81 -13.41 -10.86
CA VAL A 13 20.74 -12.00 -11.29
C VAL A 13 19.31 -11.64 -11.69
N VAL A 14 18.61 -12.54 -12.38
CA VAL A 14 17.20 -12.37 -12.77
C VAL A 14 16.31 -12.31 -11.54
N GLU A 15 16.40 -13.29 -10.63
CA GLU A 15 15.61 -13.32 -9.38
C GLU A 15 15.80 -12.03 -8.56
N ARG A 16 17.04 -11.55 -8.44
CA ARG A 16 17.35 -10.27 -7.76
C ARG A 16 16.73 -9.05 -8.46
N TYR A 17 16.64 -9.07 -9.78
CA TYR A 17 16.04 -7.98 -10.54
C TYR A 17 14.51 -7.95 -10.40
N GLU A 18 13.86 -9.11 -10.39
CA GLU A 18 12.42 -9.21 -10.11
C GLU A 18 12.08 -8.70 -8.71
N GLU A 19 12.84 -9.12 -7.70
CA GLU A 19 12.69 -8.64 -6.33
C GLU A 19 12.90 -7.13 -6.22
N TYR A 20 13.90 -6.59 -6.92
CA TYR A 20 14.11 -5.15 -7.00
C TYR A 20 12.90 -4.42 -7.57
N LEU A 21 12.37 -4.88 -8.72
CA LEU A 21 11.21 -4.25 -9.35
C LEU A 21 9.98 -4.32 -8.46
N PHE A 22 9.76 -5.44 -7.79
CA PHE A 22 8.65 -5.65 -6.87
C PHE A 22 8.76 -4.73 -5.64
N ARG A 23 9.93 -4.68 -5.00
CA ARG A 23 10.21 -3.77 -3.87
C ARG A 23 10.04 -2.31 -4.23
N ARG A 24 10.49 -1.94 -5.44
CA ARG A 24 10.33 -0.58 -5.96
C ARG A 24 8.87 -0.24 -6.20
N ALA A 25 8.08 -1.15 -6.77
CA ALA A 25 6.65 -0.95 -7.01
C ALA A 25 5.89 -0.77 -5.68
N TRP A 26 6.15 -1.62 -4.68
CA TRP A 26 5.60 -1.46 -3.34
C TRP A 26 6.02 -0.14 -2.69
N GLY A 27 7.29 0.23 -2.77
CA GLY A 27 7.82 1.49 -2.25
C GLY A 27 7.06 2.70 -2.80
N GLN A 28 6.83 2.73 -4.11
CA GLN A 28 6.06 3.78 -4.77
C GLN A 28 4.59 3.75 -4.36
N ALA A 29 3.97 2.57 -4.36
CA ALA A 29 2.58 2.39 -3.98
C ALA A 29 2.30 2.89 -2.55
N LEU A 30 3.16 2.53 -1.59
CA LEU A 30 2.99 2.93 -0.19
C LEU A 30 3.15 4.44 0.01
N VAL A 31 4.13 5.08 -0.67
CA VAL A 31 4.28 6.54 -0.61
C VAL A 31 3.07 7.26 -1.21
N VAL A 32 2.55 6.77 -2.34
CA VAL A 32 1.36 7.35 -2.97
C VAL A 32 0.12 7.17 -2.08
N ILE A 33 -0.13 5.98 -1.56
CA ILE A 33 -1.24 5.73 -0.63
C ILE A 33 -1.11 6.62 0.61
N GLY A 34 0.09 6.70 1.20
CA GLY A 34 0.38 7.52 2.37
C GLY A 34 0.25 9.02 2.15
N THR A 35 0.15 9.50 0.91
CA THR A 35 -0.02 10.93 0.60
C THR A 35 -1.43 11.24 0.12
N VAL A 36 -1.90 10.52 -0.89
CA VAL A 36 -3.19 10.75 -1.53
C VAL A 36 -4.34 10.40 -0.59
N PHE A 37 -4.28 9.28 0.11
CA PHE A 37 -5.40 8.82 0.94
C PHE A 37 -5.68 9.78 2.12
N PRO A 38 -4.67 10.23 2.90
CA PRO A 38 -4.87 11.25 3.92
C PRO A 38 -5.39 12.59 3.39
N LEU A 39 -4.93 13.03 2.22
CA LEU A 39 -5.45 14.24 1.58
C LEU A 39 -6.93 14.08 1.21
N GLY A 40 -7.30 12.92 0.66
CA GLY A 40 -8.71 12.59 0.39
C GLY A 40 -9.58 12.65 1.64
N MET A 41 -9.13 12.04 2.73
CA MET A 41 -9.82 12.11 4.03
C MET A 41 -9.96 13.56 4.52
N PHE A 42 -8.90 14.36 4.42
CA PHE A 42 -8.91 15.75 4.85
C PHE A 42 -9.93 16.58 4.04
N VAL A 43 -9.99 16.38 2.72
CA VAL A 43 -11.00 17.03 1.86
C VAL A 43 -12.41 16.60 2.25
N LEU A 44 -12.63 15.31 2.52
CA LEU A 44 -13.93 14.78 2.93
C LEU A 44 -14.42 15.36 4.26
N MET A 45 -13.52 15.43 5.25
CA MET A 45 -13.81 16.00 6.57
C MET A 45 -14.15 17.49 6.51
N ASN A 46 -13.58 18.21 5.54
CA ASN A 46 -13.79 19.64 5.35
C ASN A 46 -14.73 19.95 4.19
N ALA A 47 -15.50 18.97 3.70
CA ALA A 47 -16.30 19.12 2.50
C ALA A 47 -17.35 20.23 2.62
N ASP A 48 -17.94 20.41 3.80
CA ASP A 48 -18.93 21.46 4.04
C ASP A 48 -18.31 22.87 3.96
N ILE A 49 -17.09 23.04 4.48
CA ILE A 49 -16.35 24.31 4.38
C ILE A 49 -15.96 24.58 2.94
N LEU A 50 -15.43 23.56 2.24
CA LEU A 50 -15.04 23.67 0.84
C LEU A 50 -16.24 24.03 -0.04
N ALA A 51 -17.39 23.39 0.18
CA ALA A 51 -18.63 23.65 -0.54
C ALA A 51 -19.08 25.12 -0.44
N VAL A 52 -18.98 25.70 0.75
CA VAL A 52 -19.29 27.13 0.97
C VAL A 52 -18.32 28.02 0.21
N LEU A 53 -17.02 27.72 0.24
CA LEU A 53 -15.99 28.51 -0.44
C LEU A 53 -16.07 28.45 -1.96
N THR A 54 -16.46 27.30 -2.51
CA THR A 54 -16.56 27.07 -3.96
C THR A 54 -17.94 27.36 -4.53
N GLY A 55 -18.95 27.64 -3.68
CA GLY A 55 -20.34 27.84 -4.10
C GLY A 55 -20.99 26.57 -4.68
N THR A 56 -20.55 25.39 -4.24
CA THR A 56 -21.04 24.08 -4.71
C THR A 56 -21.75 23.31 -3.60
N ASN A 57 -22.44 22.22 -3.94
CA ASN A 57 -23.03 21.33 -2.94
C ASN A 57 -21.95 20.45 -2.27
N ALA A 58 -21.99 20.29 -0.96
CA ALA A 58 -21.10 19.43 -0.17
C ALA A 58 -21.12 17.97 -0.63
N ASP A 59 -22.28 17.44 -1.06
CA ASP A 59 -22.37 16.08 -1.59
C ASP A 59 -21.56 15.91 -2.88
N VAL A 60 -21.52 16.95 -3.71
CA VAL A 60 -20.73 16.97 -4.95
C VAL A 60 -19.24 17.01 -4.61
N VAL A 61 -18.83 17.81 -3.63
CA VAL A 61 -17.44 17.85 -3.14
C VAL A 61 -17.02 16.48 -2.59
N ARG A 62 -17.86 15.84 -1.78
CA ARG A 62 -17.61 14.50 -1.23
C ARG A 62 -17.49 13.44 -2.33
N LEU A 63 -18.37 13.49 -3.33
CA LEU A 63 -18.33 12.59 -4.47
C LEU A 63 -17.02 12.73 -5.26
N TYR A 64 -16.64 13.96 -5.63
CA TYR A 64 -15.39 14.21 -6.35
C TYR A 64 -14.16 13.80 -5.53
N ALA A 65 -14.12 14.10 -4.23
CA ALA A 65 -13.02 13.70 -3.36
C ALA A 65 -12.86 12.17 -3.30
N ASN A 66 -13.97 11.43 -3.17
CA ASN A 66 -13.95 9.97 -3.18
C ASN A 66 -13.48 9.41 -4.53
N ILE A 67 -14.04 9.89 -5.65
CA ILE A 67 -13.64 9.44 -7.00
C ILE A 67 -12.15 9.71 -7.22
N LEU A 68 -11.68 10.90 -6.89
CA LEU A 68 -10.29 11.31 -7.11
C LEU A 68 -9.34 10.51 -6.23
N THR A 69 -9.69 10.27 -4.96
CA THR A 69 -8.91 9.42 -4.04
C THR A 69 -8.84 7.98 -4.56
N ILE A 70 -9.96 7.41 -5.00
CA ILE A 70 -10.00 6.04 -5.54
C ILE A 70 -9.16 5.95 -6.81
N VAL A 71 -9.36 6.86 -7.78
CA VAL A 71 -8.64 6.85 -9.06
C VAL A 71 -7.14 7.03 -8.84
N LEU A 72 -6.72 7.93 -7.96
CA LEU A 72 -5.29 8.16 -7.71
C LEU A 72 -4.66 7.01 -6.91
N CYS A 73 -5.28 6.56 -5.81
CA CYS A 73 -4.74 5.45 -5.02
C CYS A 73 -4.73 4.15 -5.82
N TRP A 74 -5.88 3.72 -6.35
CA TRP A 74 -5.97 2.45 -7.07
C TRP A 74 -5.34 2.50 -8.46
N GLY A 75 -5.49 3.60 -9.18
CA GLY A 75 -4.91 3.75 -10.52
C GLY A 75 -3.39 3.73 -10.51
N LEU A 76 -2.74 4.48 -9.61
CA LEU A 76 -1.27 4.51 -9.52
C LEU A 76 -0.69 3.21 -8.96
N VAL A 77 -1.36 2.58 -7.99
CA VAL A 77 -0.96 1.27 -7.47
C VAL A 77 -1.04 0.23 -8.59
N THR A 78 -2.19 0.13 -9.26
CA THR A 78 -2.39 -0.81 -10.38
C THR A 78 -1.37 -0.56 -11.48
N TYR A 79 -1.11 0.70 -11.84
CA TYR A 79 -0.09 1.06 -12.83
C TYR A 79 1.32 0.61 -12.41
N SER A 80 1.70 0.81 -11.15
CA SER A 80 3.03 0.45 -10.63
C SER A 80 3.26 -1.06 -10.67
N PHE A 81 2.29 -1.83 -10.21
CA PHE A 81 2.35 -3.30 -10.24
C PHE A 81 2.22 -3.86 -11.66
N PHE A 82 1.37 -3.28 -12.50
CA PHE A 82 1.24 -3.69 -13.90
C PHE A 82 2.55 -3.47 -14.67
N ASN A 83 3.23 -2.35 -14.45
CA ASN A 83 4.54 -2.09 -15.07
C ASN A 83 5.62 -3.05 -14.57
N ALA A 84 5.67 -3.34 -13.27
CA ALA A 84 6.58 -4.34 -12.72
C ALA A 84 6.32 -5.72 -13.35
N TRP A 85 5.05 -6.15 -13.37
CA TRP A 85 4.64 -7.43 -13.96
C TRP A 85 4.90 -7.53 -15.46
N ARG A 86 4.62 -6.47 -16.23
CA ARG A 86 4.88 -6.43 -17.68
C ARG A 86 6.36 -6.58 -17.99
N THR A 87 7.23 -6.05 -17.13
CA THR A 87 8.69 -6.19 -17.27
C THR A 87 9.13 -7.63 -17.04
N ILE A 88 8.53 -8.31 -16.06
CA ILE A 88 8.82 -9.71 -15.69
C ILE A 88 8.29 -10.70 -16.76
N ARG A 89 7.04 -10.54 -17.21
CA ARG A 89 6.38 -11.47 -18.17
C ARG A 89 6.95 -11.45 -19.59
N ARG A 90 7.86 -10.54 -19.92
CA ARG A 90 8.46 -10.47 -21.27
C ARG A 90 9.45 -11.61 -21.54
N GLU A 91 9.78 -12.44 -20.55
CA GLU A 91 10.61 -13.63 -20.73
C GLU A 91 9.73 -14.89 -20.88
N PRO A 92 9.92 -15.72 -21.93
CA PRO A 92 8.87 -16.66 -22.37
C PRO A 92 8.76 -17.98 -21.59
N ASP A 93 9.70 -18.32 -20.71
CA ASP A 93 9.93 -19.73 -20.35
C ASP A 93 9.77 -20.10 -18.86
N GLN A 94 9.27 -19.21 -17.99
CA GLN A 94 9.02 -19.58 -16.58
C GLN A 94 7.53 -19.79 -16.29
N GLU A 95 7.20 -21.02 -15.86
CA GLU A 95 5.95 -21.38 -15.17
C GLU A 95 5.80 -20.49 -13.93
N SER A 96 5.18 -19.34 -14.13
CA SER A 96 5.08 -18.28 -13.12
C SER A 96 3.91 -18.58 -12.19
N GLY A 97 4.12 -19.54 -11.29
CA GLY A 97 3.25 -19.80 -10.14
C GLY A 97 3.04 -18.57 -9.24
N GLY A 98 3.87 -17.53 -9.40
CA GLY A 98 3.76 -16.24 -8.74
C GLY A 98 2.72 -15.26 -9.32
N ILE A 99 1.98 -15.56 -10.39
CA ILE A 99 1.09 -14.53 -11.01
C ILE A 99 -0.14 -14.16 -10.16
N LEU A 100 -0.61 -15.06 -9.28
CA LEU A 100 -1.91 -14.91 -8.64
C LEU A 100 -1.91 -14.11 -7.33
N HIS A 101 -0.76 -13.81 -6.72
CA HIS A 101 -0.74 -13.12 -5.42
C HIS A 101 -1.07 -11.63 -5.54
N ALA A 102 -0.66 -10.94 -6.61
CA ALA A 102 -0.93 -9.50 -6.77
C ALA A 102 -2.44 -9.18 -6.90
N PRO A 103 -3.24 -9.90 -7.72
CA PRO A 103 -4.69 -9.74 -7.72
C PRO A 103 -5.34 -10.07 -6.38
N LEU A 104 -4.86 -11.11 -5.68
CA LEU A 104 -5.38 -11.49 -4.36
C LEU A 104 -5.13 -10.40 -3.32
N ILE A 105 -3.93 -9.82 -3.31
CA ILE A 105 -3.59 -8.66 -2.47
C ILE A 105 -4.51 -7.49 -2.79
N ALA A 106 -4.69 -7.15 -4.06
CA ALA A 106 -5.58 -6.06 -4.46
C ALA A 106 -7.03 -6.28 -3.97
N ILE A 107 -7.55 -7.51 -4.08
CA ILE A 107 -8.88 -7.87 -3.57
C ILE A 107 -8.96 -7.68 -2.05
N ILE A 108 -7.94 -8.11 -1.30
CA ILE A 108 -7.92 -7.97 0.15
C ILE A 108 -7.90 -6.52 0.58
N TRP A 109 -7.11 -5.68 -0.09
CA TRP A 109 -7.12 -4.24 0.16
C TRP A 109 -8.50 -3.67 -0.15
N PHE A 110 -9.10 -4.05 -1.28
CA PHE A 110 -10.40 -3.53 -1.69
C PHE A 110 -11.48 -3.90 -0.67
N VAL A 111 -11.55 -5.18 -0.29
CA VAL A 111 -12.51 -5.68 0.69
C VAL A 111 -12.29 -5.03 2.05
N SER A 112 -11.04 -4.92 2.52
CA SER A 112 -10.73 -4.32 3.82
C SER A 112 -11.20 -2.86 3.90
N PHE A 113 -10.91 -2.07 2.87
CA PHE A 113 -11.36 -0.67 2.80
C PHE A 113 -12.83 -0.53 2.45
N PHE A 114 -13.45 -1.50 1.76
CA PHE A 114 -14.88 -1.50 1.55
C PHE A 114 -15.63 -1.74 2.87
N LEU A 115 -15.13 -2.64 3.72
CA LEU A 115 -15.72 -2.94 5.02
C LEU A 115 -15.69 -1.75 5.99
N THR A 116 -14.80 -0.77 5.82
CA THR A 116 -14.82 0.44 6.65
C THR A 116 -16.06 1.30 6.43
N SER A 117 -16.72 1.19 5.27
CA SER A 117 -17.98 1.88 5.00
C SER A 117 -19.14 1.37 5.87
N LEU A 118 -18.99 0.19 6.49
CA LEU A 118 -19.94 -0.38 7.43
C LEU A 118 -19.64 0.00 8.88
N ALA A 119 -18.52 0.68 9.14
CA ALA A 119 -18.16 1.11 10.48
C ALA A 119 -19.11 2.24 10.95
N PRO A 120 -19.48 2.27 12.25
CA PRO A 120 -20.20 3.38 12.84
C PRO A 120 -19.46 4.71 12.60
N ALA A 121 -20.21 5.82 12.54
CA ALA A 121 -19.64 7.14 12.26
C ALA A 121 -18.56 7.54 13.29
N GLU A 122 -18.70 7.10 14.55
CA GLU A 122 -17.74 7.35 15.63
C GLU A 122 -16.40 6.64 15.39
N LEU A 123 -16.41 5.55 14.64
CA LEU A 123 -15.24 4.72 14.35
C LEU A 123 -14.76 4.86 12.90
N ALA A 124 -15.40 5.70 12.09
CA ALA A 124 -15.15 5.79 10.65
C ALA A 124 -13.68 6.12 10.32
N LEU A 125 -13.03 6.98 11.10
CA LEU A 125 -11.62 7.30 10.90
C LEU A 125 -10.70 6.18 11.40
N VAL A 126 -10.96 5.64 12.58
CA VAL A 126 -10.10 4.59 13.17
C VAL A 126 -10.19 3.29 12.38
N SER A 127 -11.35 2.97 11.81
CA SER A 127 -11.56 1.78 10.99
C SER A 127 -10.70 1.78 9.72
N VAL A 128 -10.30 2.95 9.21
CA VAL A 128 -9.31 3.06 8.12
C VAL A 128 -7.95 2.49 8.53
N LEU A 129 -7.51 2.75 9.76
CA LEU A 129 -6.26 2.18 10.29
C LEU A 129 -6.38 0.66 10.45
N TRP A 130 -7.54 0.16 10.86
CA TRP A 130 -7.80 -1.27 10.93
C TRP A 130 -7.76 -1.93 9.56
N ALA A 131 -8.42 -1.34 8.57
CA ALA A 131 -8.41 -1.83 7.20
C ALA A 131 -7.00 -1.86 6.63
N ALA A 132 -6.22 -0.81 6.84
CA ALA A 132 -4.82 -0.75 6.43
C ALA A 132 -3.96 -1.80 7.16
N SER A 133 -4.15 -1.96 8.48
CA SER A 133 -3.49 -2.97 9.29
C SER A 133 -3.75 -4.38 8.75
N VAL A 134 -5.02 -4.76 8.63
CA VAL A 134 -5.44 -6.08 8.13
C VAL A 134 -4.92 -6.31 6.71
N SER A 135 -5.02 -5.31 5.84
CA SER A 135 -4.51 -5.40 4.46
C SER A 135 -3.02 -5.67 4.43
N CYS A 136 -2.22 -4.98 5.24
CA CYS A 136 -0.78 -5.17 5.30
C CYS A 136 -0.40 -6.56 5.86
N LEU A 137 -1.05 -6.98 6.95
CA LEU A 137 -0.81 -8.30 7.56
C LEU A 137 -1.16 -9.45 6.62
N LEU A 138 -2.31 -9.37 5.95
CA LEU A 138 -2.73 -10.39 5.00
C LEU A 138 -1.86 -10.39 3.73
N SER A 139 -1.43 -9.22 3.27
CA SER A 139 -0.47 -9.12 2.15
C SER A 139 0.85 -9.80 2.51
N PHE A 140 1.35 -9.59 3.74
CA PHE A 140 2.53 -10.29 4.24
C PHE A 140 2.33 -11.80 4.29
N VAL A 141 1.20 -12.29 4.83
CA VAL A 141 0.89 -13.72 4.90
C VAL A 141 0.85 -14.34 3.51
N ILE A 142 0.23 -13.68 2.53
CA ILE A 142 0.18 -14.17 1.15
C ILE A 142 1.58 -14.31 0.58
N LEU A 143 2.38 -13.23 0.64
CA LEU A 143 3.73 -13.23 0.08
C LEU A 143 4.63 -14.27 0.76
N HIS A 144 4.45 -14.46 2.07
CA HIS A 144 5.17 -15.47 2.84
C HIS A 144 4.79 -16.90 2.41
N LEU A 145 3.49 -17.19 2.25
CA LEU A 145 3.02 -18.52 1.86
C LEU A 145 3.39 -18.86 0.42
N THR A 146 3.38 -17.89 -0.49
CA THR A 146 3.73 -18.10 -1.90
C THR A 146 5.23 -18.18 -2.16
N HIS A 147 6.08 -18.07 -1.12
CA HIS A 147 7.55 -18.01 -1.23
C HIS A 147 8.03 -16.98 -2.28
N SER A 148 7.20 -15.98 -2.58
CA SER A 148 7.43 -15.04 -3.66
C SER A 148 8.02 -13.76 -3.10
N HIS A 149 9.18 -13.36 -3.63
CA HIS A 149 9.90 -12.13 -3.34
C HIS A 149 10.21 -11.96 -1.84
N ASP A 150 11.49 -12.11 -1.51
CA ASP A 150 12.09 -12.04 -0.18
C ASP A 150 11.29 -11.17 0.84
N GLN A 151 10.53 -11.91 1.65
CA GLN A 151 9.76 -11.56 2.85
C GLN A 151 9.71 -10.06 3.17
N GLU A 152 8.68 -9.36 2.70
CA GLU A 152 8.48 -7.95 3.05
C GLU A 152 8.00 -7.79 4.50
N VAL A 153 8.91 -8.02 5.45
CA VAL A 153 8.71 -7.78 6.90
C VAL A 153 8.29 -6.34 7.16
N VAL A 154 8.57 -5.41 6.24
CA VAL A 154 8.08 -4.03 6.29
C VAL A 154 6.54 -3.99 6.33
N LEU A 155 5.83 -4.83 5.57
CA LEU A 155 4.36 -4.91 5.59
C LEU A 155 3.85 -5.46 6.93
N LEU A 156 4.56 -6.46 7.49
CA LEU A 156 4.24 -6.99 8.82
C LEU A 156 4.33 -5.89 9.89
N TYR A 157 5.47 -5.19 9.97
CA TYR A 157 5.67 -4.11 10.93
C TYR A 157 4.68 -2.97 10.72
N LEU A 158 4.44 -2.58 9.46
CA LEU A 158 3.45 -1.55 9.12
C LEU A 158 2.06 -1.94 9.64
N GLY A 159 1.63 -3.18 9.39
CA GLY A 159 0.37 -3.70 9.87
C GLY A 159 0.26 -3.64 11.40
N VAL A 160 1.26 -4.15 12.11
CA VAL A 160 1.29 -4.16 13.58
C VAL A 160 1.26 -2.73 14.15
N VAL A 161 2.05 -1.81 13.60
CA VAL A 161 2.11 -0.41 14.06
C VAL A 161 0.77 0.28 13.87
N LEU A 162 0.10 0.08 12.72
CA LEU A 162 -1.22 0.66 12.46
C LEU A 162 -2.29 0.06 13.38
N GLY A 163 -2.29 -1.26 13.59
CA GLY A 163 -3.22 -1.93 14.49
C GLY A 163 -3.06 -1.47 15.94
N PHE A 164 -1.84 -1.43 16.44
CA PHE A 164 -1.58 -0.97 17.81
C PHE A 164 -1.84 0.53 17.96
N GLY A 165 -1.38 1.34 17.01
CA GLY A 165 -1.61 2.79 17.00
C GLY A 165 -3.09 3.15 16.97
N SER A 166 -3.91 2.40 16.22
CA SER A 166 -5.36 2.59 16.20
C SER A 166 -6.01 2.35 17.57
N SER A 167 -5.51 1.38 18.33
CA SER A 167 -6.03 1.07 19.67
C SER A 167 -5.73 2.19 20.67
N LEU A 168 -4.56 2.82 20.56
CA LEU A 168 -4.22 4.00 21.35
C LEU A 168 -5.10 5.20 20.99
N ILE A 169 -5.44 5.37 19.70
CA ILE A 169 -6.30 6.46 19.24
C ILE A 169 -7.71 6.33 19.81
N LEU A 170 -8.25 5.12 19.97
CA LEU A 170 -9.55 4.89 20.60
C LEU A 170 -9.64 5.38 22.06
N ALA A 171 -8.49 5.49 22.75
CA ALA A 171 -8.47 6.04 24.10
C ALA A 171 -8.75 7.55 24.12
N PHE A 172 -8.56 8.25 22.99
CA PHE A 172 -8.91 9.65 22.83
C PHE A 172 -10.35 9.74 22.31
N GLN A 173 -11.28 10.21 23.16
CA GLN A 173 -12.70 10.34 22.81
C GLN A 173 -13.01 11.57 21.93
N ASP A 174 -12.01 12.40 21.64
CA ASP A 174 -12.21 13.63 20.87
C ASP A 174 -12.10 13.37 19.36
N ALA A 175 -13.24 13.53 18.67
CA ALA A 175 -13.35 13.39 17.23
C ALA A 175 -12.42 14.34 16.46
N ALA A 176 -12.20 15.56 16.96
CA ALA A 176 -11.32 16.53 16.32
C ALA A 176 -9.85 16.07 16.39
N VAL A 177 -9.43 15.54 17.53
CA VAL A 177 -8.09 14.98 17.71
C VAL A 177 -7.90 13.77 16.79
N SER A 178 -8.88 12.86 16.75
CA SER A 178 -8.83 11.69 15.85
C SER A 178 -8.72 12.10 14.38
N GLY A 179 -9.41 13.19 14.00
CA GLY A 179 -9.41 13.78 12.67
C GLY A 179 -8.06 14.29 12.17
N VAL A 180 -7.14 14.59 13.09
CA VAL A 180 -5.78 15.03 12.76
C VAL A 180 -4.78 13.90 12.95
N VAL A 181 -4.89 13.15 14.05
CA VAL A 181 -3.93 12.10 14.42
C VAL A 181 -4.03 10.91 13.47
N VAL A 182 -5.22 10.49 13.05
CA VAL A 182 -5.40 9.34 12.15
C VAL A 182 -4.73 9.58 10.79
N PRO A 183 -5.02 10.68 10.05
CA PRO A 183 -4.37 10.94 8.77
C PRO A 183 -2.85 11.09 8.89
N LEU A 184 -2.36 11.74 9.97
CA LEU A 184 -0.91 11.91 10.19
C LEU A 184 -0.21 10.58 10.47
N LEU A 185 -0.78 9.75 11.36
CA LEU A 185 -0.22 8.44 11.66
C LEU A 185 -0.23 7.54 10.42
N PHE A 186 -1.34 7.52 9.69
CA PHE A 186 -1.46 6.79 8.42
C PHE A 186 -0.37 7.24 7.44
N SER A 187 -0.26 8.55 7.20
CA SER A 187 0.71 9.12 6.26
C SER A 187 2.15 8.79 6.65
N ALA A 188 2.52 9.05 7.91
CA ALA A 188 3.87 8.80 8.39
C ALA A 188 4.25 7.33 8.25
N CYS A 189 3.38 6.41 8.67
CA CYS A 189 3.65 4.97 8.60
C CYS A 189 3.85 4.50 7.16
N PHE A 190 2.94 4.87 6.25
CA PHE A 190 3.01 4.46 4.85
C PHE A 190 4.19 5.07 4.10
N ILE A 191 4.48 6.35 4.30
CA ILE A 191 5.63 7.02 3.66
C ILE A 191 6.94 6.43 4.18
N ILE A 192 7.11 6.24 5.50
CA ILE A 192 8.33 5.65 6.07
C ILE A 192 8.51 4.22 5.57
N ALA A 193 7.44 3.42 5.54
CA ALA A 193 7.49 2.06 5.00
C ALA A 193 7.89 2.05 3.52
N GLY A 194 7.28 2.91 2.70
CA GLY A 194 7.60 3.00 1.27
C GLY A 194 9.04 3.47 1.01
N LEU A 195 9.54 4.44 1.77
CA LEU A 195 10.95 4.87 1.71
C LEU A 195 11.91 3.75 2.14
N THR A 196 11.53 2.96 3.16
CA THR A 196 12.33 1.82 3.63
C THR A 196 12.42 0.74 2.56
N MET A 197 11.31 0.42 1.89
CA MET A 197 11.30 -0.52 0.76
C MET A 197 12.13 0.00 -0.42
N HIS A 198 12.08 1.30 -0.73
CA HIS A 198 12.94 1.89 -1.76
C HIS A 198 14.44 1.78 -1.44
N ARG A 199 14.82 1.99 -0.17
CA ARG A 199 16.22 1.84 0.27
C ARG A 199 16.66 0.39 0.12
N ARG A 200 15.87 -0.57 0.61
CA ARG A 200 16.16 -2.01 0.48
C ARG A 200 16.26 -2.47 -0.97
N ALA A 201 15.39 -1.95 -1.85
CA ALA A 201 15.47 -2.19 -3.29
C ALA A 201 16.81 -1.68 -3.87
N SER A 202 17.24 -0.49 -3.46
CA SER A 202 18.50 0.09 -3.93
C SER A 202 19.72 -0.68 -3.42
N GLU A 203 19.64 -1.21 -2.19
CA GLU A 203 20.69 -2.04 -1.59
C GLU A 203 20.82 -3.41 -2.25
N SER A 204 19.71 -4.05 -2.65
CA SER A 204 19.75 -5.34 -3.34
C SER A 204 20.49 -5.29 -4.68
N LEU A 205 20.48 -4.13 -5.36
CA LEU A 205 21.27 -3.87 -6.55
C LEU A 205 22.75 -3.56 -6.26
N LYS A 206 23.06 -3.00 -5.08
CA LYS A 206 24.43 -2.58 -4.70
C LYS A 206 25.27 -3.70 -4.10
N ALA A 207 24.66 -4.79 -3.62
CA ALA A 207 25.36 -5.90 -2.96
C ALA A 207 26.34 -6.69 -3.86
N LYS A 208 26.63 -6.24 -5.08
CA LYS A 208 27.69 -6.75 -5.97
C LYS A 208 28.26 -5.62 -6.87
N GLN A 209 28.84 -4.58 -6.26
CA GLN A 209 30.04 -3.91 -6.79
C GLN A 209 31.18 -4.14 -5.81
#